data_AF-A0A2E9FTU1-F1
#
_entry.id   AF-A0A2E9FTU1-F1
#
_cell.length_a   1.000
_cell.length_b   1.000
_cell.length_c   1.000
_cell.angle_alpha   90.00
_cell.angle_beta   90.00
_cell.angle_gamma   90.00
#
_symmetry.space_group_name_H-M   'P 1'
#
loop_
_entity.id
_entity.type
_entity.pdbx_description
1 polymer ?
#
loop_
_entity_poly.entity_id
_entity_poly.type
_entity_poly.pdbx_seq_one_letter_code
_entity_poly.pdbx_strand_id
1 'polypeptide(L)'
;MSKSKYYYDKKSLSYKELKLSKKAKFINTFAFLFSSFFFGALILFVLISTPHLNTPTELTQERELNNYKIQMDVLNNRLEQLEAVLADLESRDNNIYRVLFEANPIDSDVRKAGFGGINRYSDLEGYDNSKIIIETTKKIDILTKQLVIQSKSLDEIEKLA
;
A
#
# COMPACT_ATOMS: atom_id res chain seq x y z
N MET A 1 -57.96 -7.08 -25.86
CA MET A 1 -58.61 -8.41 -25.79
C MET A 1 -57.55 -9.50 -25.88
N SER A 2 -57.50 -10.41 -24.91
CA SER A 2 -56.51 -11.50 -24.84
C SER A 2 -56.81 -12.55 -25.92
N LYS A 3 -55.90 -12.78 -26.86
CA LYS A 3 -56.03 -13.84 -27.87
C LYS A 3 -55.77 -15.20 -27.20
N SER A 4 -56.83 -15.94 -26.88
CA SER A 4 -56.73 -17.31 -26.41
C SER A 4 -56.14 -18.22 -27.49
N LYS A 5 -55.09 -18.99 -27.15
CA LYS A 5 -54.49 -19.98 -28.06
C LYS A 5 -55.28 -21.29 -27.95
N TYR A 6 -55.64 -21.90 -29.07
CA TYR A 6 -56.39 -23.16 -29.12
C TYR A 6 -55.53 -24.24 -29.80
N TYR A 7 -55.66 -25.49 -29.36
CA TYR A 7 -55.09 -26.65 -30.04
C TYR A 7 -56.21 -27.59 -30.50
N TYR A 8 -56.02 -28.23 -31.64
CA TYR A 8 -56.97 -29.19 -32.18
C TYR A 8 -56.77 -30.56 -31.53
N ASP A 9 -57.78 -31.05 -30.83
CA ASP A 9 -57.77 -32.38 -30.23
C ASP A 9 -58.34 -33.40 -31.23
N LYS A 10 -57.46 -34.21 -31.83
CA LYS A 10 -57.80 -35.22 -32.84
C LYS A 10 -58.77 -36.30 -32.34
N LYS A 11 -58.89 -36.52 -31.02
CA LYS A 11 -59.81 -37.52 -30.46
C LYS A 11 -61.23 -37.00 -30.25
N SER A 12 -61.39 -35.71 -29.96
CA SER A 12 -62.70 -35.09 -29.77
C SER A 12 -63.14 -34.20 -30.94
N LEU A 13 -62.32 -34.13 -32.00
CA LEU A 13 -62.50 -33.31 -33.21
C LEU A 13 -62.83 -31.84 -32.90
N SER A 14 -62.41 -31.35 -31.73
CA SER A 14 -62.77 -30.03 -31.20
C SER A 14 -61.54 -29.21 -30.87
N TYR A 15 -61.66 -27.88 -31.03
CA TYR A 15 -60.62 -26.94 -30.61
C TYR A 15 -60.73 -26.69 -29.12
N LYS A 16 -59.70 -27.07 -28.36
CA LYS A 16 -59.62 -26.84 -26.92
C LYS A 16 -58.67 -25.68 -26.61
N GLU A 17 -59.08 -24.84 -25.67
CA GLU A 17 -58.26 -23.72 -25.22
C GLU A 17 -57.00 -24.25 -24.52
N LEU A 18 -55.85 -23.69 -24.89
CA LEU A 18 -54.55 -24.03 -24.33
C LEU A 18 -54.41 -23.39 -22.94
N LYS A 19 -54.94 -24.07 -21.93
CA LYS A 19 -54.80 -23.65 -20.52
C LYS A 19 -53.36 -23.89 -20.06
N LEU A 20 -52.51 -22.88 -20.21
CA LEU A 20 -51.18 -22.87 -19.59
C LEU A 20 -51.35 -23.01 -18.07
N SER A 21 -50.83 -24.09 -17.50
CA SER A 21 -50.86 -24.33 -16.05
C SER A 21 -50.21 -23.16 -15.31
N LYS A 22 -50.83 -22.69 -14.21
CA LYS A 22 -50.27 -21.62 -13.36
C LYS A 22 -48.85 -21.98 -12.87
N LYS A 23 -48.58 -23.27 -12.62
CA LYS A 23 -47.25 -23.78 -12.26
C LYS A 23 -46.24 -23.61 -13.40
N ALA A 24 -46.63 -23.92 -14.63
CA ALA A 24 -45.76 -23.77 -15.80
C ALA A 24 -45.41 -22.30 -16.07
N LYS A 25 -46.38 -21.38 -15.90
CA LYS A 25 -46.11 -19.94 -15.97
C LYS A 25 -45.14 -19.49 -14.89
N PHE A 26 -45.31 -19.96 -13.64
CA PHE A 26 -44.42 -19.62 -12.53
C PHE A 26 -42.98 -20.10 -12.77
N ILE A 27 -42.79 -21.35 -13.17
CA ILE A 27 -41.46 -21.92 -13.45
C ILE A 27 -40.77 -21.15 -14.58
N ASN A 28 -41.50 -20.81 -15.65
CA ASN A 28 -40.92 -20.08 -16.77
C ASN A 28 -40.50 -18.66 -16.38
N THR A 29 -41.31 -17.94 -15.59
CA THR A 29 -40.95 -16.62 -15.07
C THR A 29 -39.74 -16.72 -14.12
N PHE A 30 -39.71 -17.72 -13.26
CA PHE A 30 -38.60 -17.93 -12.33
C PHE A 30 -37.30 -18.28 -13.09
N ALA A 31 -37.36 -19.17 -14.08
CA ALA A 31 -36.22 -19.52 -14.92
C ALA A 31 -35.69 -18.30 -15.69
N PHE A 32 -36.58 -17.43 -16.18
CA PHE A 32 -36.17 -16.18 -16.82
C PHE A 32 -35.46 -15.23 -15.85
N LEU A 33 -36.02 -15.01 -14.65
CA LEU A 33 -35.40 -14.16 -13.62
C LEU A 33 -34.05 -14.71 -13.17
N PHE A 34 -33.96 -16.02 -12.97
CA PHE A 34 -32.72 -16.69 -12.59
C PHE A 34 -31.64 -16.56 -13.67
N SER A 35 -32.01 -16.81 -14.93
CA SER A 35 -31.09 -16.64 -16.06
C SER A 35 -30.61 -15.19 -16.19
N SER A 36 -31.53 -14.21 -16.10
CA SER A 36 -31.16 -12.79 -16.15
C SER A 36 -30.22 -12.38 -15.03
N PHE A 37 -30.46 -12.86 -13.80
CA PHE A 37 -29.58 -12.60 -12.67
C PHE A 37 -28.21 -13.25 -12.86
N PHE A 38 -28.18 -14.50 -13.31
CA PHE A 38 -26.94 -15.24 -13.55
C PHE A 38 -26.06 -14.58 -14.63
N PHE A 39 -26.64 -14.22 -15.77
CA PHE A 39 -25.91 -13.51 -16.82
C PHE A 39 -25.51 -12.09 -16.38
N GLY A 40 -26.37 -11.39 -15.63
CA GLY A 40 -26.02 -10.10 -15.05
C GLY A 40 -24.82 -10.18 -14.09
N ALA A 41 -24.80 -11.18 -13.21
CA ALA A 41 -23.70 -11.42 -12.29
C ALA A 41 -22.41 -11.81 -13.03
N LEU A 42 -22.49 -12.62 -14.09
CA LEU A 42 -21.33 -12.97 -14.92
C LEU A 42 -20.74 -11.74 -15.61
N ILE A 43 -21.58 -10.88 -16.20
CA ILE A 43 -21.11 -9.65 -16.85
C ILE A 43 -20.44 -8.74 -15.82
N LEU A 44 -21.06 -8.55 -14.66
CA LEU A 44 -20.50 -7.73 -13.57
C LEU A 44 -19.15 -8.29 -13.07
N PHE A 45 -19.04 -9.61 -12.92
CA PHE A 45 -17.79 -10.26 -12.54
C PHE A 45 -16.67 -10.00 -13.56
N VAL A 46 -16.97 -10.14 -14.85
CA VAL A 46 -16.01 -9.84 -15.92
C VAL A 46 -15.62 -8.36 -15.90
N LEU A 47 -16.57 -7.46 -15.65
CA LEU A 47 -16.33 -6.02 -15.63
C LEU A 47 -15.40 -5.59 -14.50
N ILE A 48 -15.59 -6.15 -13.29
CA ILE A 48 -14.73 -5.89 -12.12
C ILE A 48 -13.36 -6.57 -12.28
N SER A 49 -13.31 -7.77 -12.88
CA SER A 49 -12.05 -8.51 -13.03
C SER A 49 -11.19 -8.05 -14.21
N THR A 50 -11.69 -7.15 -15.06
CA THR A 50 -10.94 -6.68 -16.23
C THR A 50 -10.10 -5.45 -15.85
N PRO A 51 -8.76 -5.52 -15.92
CA PRO A 51 -7.86 -4.45 -15.48
C PRO A 51 -7.91 -3.16 -16.32
N HIS A 52 -8.71 -3.14 -17.39
CA HIS A 52 -8.90 -1.96 -18.24
C HIS A 52 -10.07 -1.07 -17.80
N LEU A 53 -10.87 -1.50 -16.85
CA LEU A 53 -12.02 -0.75 -16.33
C LEU A 53 -11.82 -0.40 -14.86
N ASN A 54 -10.78 0.39 -14.59
CA ASN A 54 -10.54 0.88 -13.23
C ASN A 54 -11.65 1.84 -12.81
N THR A 55 -12.15 1.63 -11.60
CA THR A 55 -13.08 2.56 -10.96
C THR A 55 -12.38 3.91 -10.72
N PRO A 56 -13.11 5.04 -10.70
CA PRO A 56 -12.52 6.34 -10.38
C PRO A 56 -11.74 6.33 -9.05
N THR A 57 -12.22 5.54 -8.08
CA THR A 57 -11.60 5.35 -6.77
C THR A 57 -10.26 4.61 -6.83
N GLU A 58 -10.14 3.57 -7.66
CA GLU A 58 -8.87 2.84 -7.84
C GLU A 58 -7.83 3.74 -8.51
N LEU A 59 -8.23 4.53 -9.52
CA LEU A 59 -7.33 5.49 -10.17
C LEU A 59 -6.83 6.57 -9.20
N THR A 60 -7.69 7.07 -8.31
CA THR A 60 -7.25 8.04 -7.29
C THR A 60 -6.32 7.41 -6.28
N GLN A 61 -6.62 6.19 -5.82
CA GLN A 61 -5.77 5.45 -4.88
C GLN A 61 -4.39 5.13 -5.48
N GLU A 62 -4.34 4.71 -6.75
CA GLU A 62 -3.08 4.45 -7.45
C GLU A 62 -2.21 5.72 -7.57
N ARG A 63 -2.84 6.86 -7.89
CA ARG A 63 -2.15 8.16 -7.94
C ARG A 63 -1.62 8.58 -6.58
N GLU A 64 -2.42 8.43 -5.53
CA GLU A 64 -1.98 8.71 -4.16
C GLU A 64 -0.82 7.81 -3.74
N LEU A 65 -0.90 6.51 -4.03
CA LEU A 65 0.19 5.56 -3.76
C LEU A 65 1.48 5.94 -4.47
N ASN A 66 1.41 6.29 -5.76
CA ASN A 66 2.57 6.75 -6.52
C ASN A 66 3.13 8.06 -5.97
N ASN A 67 2.27 8.99 -5.56
CA ASN A 67 2.70 10.23 -4.91
C ASN A 67 3.43 9.94 -3.58
N TYR A 68 2.94 9.01 -2.76
CA TYR A 68 3.64 8.60 -1.53
C TYR A 68 5.02 8.01 -1.82
N LYS A 69 5.15 7.16 -2.85
CA LYS A 69 6.46 6.61 -3.25
C LYS A 69 7.44 7.72 -3.63
N ILE A 70 7.02 8.66 -4.48
CA ILE A 70 7.84 9.81 -4.87
C ILE A 70 8.26 10.63 -3.65
N GLN A 71 7.36 10.86 -2.70
CA GLN A 71 7.66 11.59 -1.48
C GLN A 71 8.68 10.85 -0.59
N MET A 72 8.60 9.53 -0.49
CA MET A 72 9.60 8.74 0.22
C MET A 72 10.97 8.84 -0.43
N ASP A 73 11.04 8.82 -1.77
CA ASP A 73 12.31 9.00 -2.49
C ASP A 73 12.93 10.38 -2.24
N VAL A 74 12.10 11.44 -2.27
CA VAL A 74 12.55 12.80 -1.94
C VAL A 74 13.06 12.89 -0.50
N LEU A 75 12.38 12.25 0.47
CA LEU A 75 12.83 12.21 1.86
C LEU A 75 14.16 11.45 2.00
N ASN A 76 14.32 10.32 1.32
CA ASN A 76 15.57 9.57 1.32
C ASN A 76 16.74 10.40 0.77
N ASN A 77 16.53 11.13 -0.33
CA ASN A 77 17.55 12.04 -0.87
C ASN A 77 17.93 13.15 0.13
N ARG A 78 16.96 13.69 0.88
CA ARG A 78 17.24 14.68 1.94
C ARG A 78 18.01 14.07 3.11
N LEU A 79 17.70 12.82 3.49
CA LEU A 79 18.45 12.12 4.52
C LEU A 79 19.91 11.91 4.12
N GLU A 80 20.18 11.59 2.86
CA GLU A 80 21.55 11.47 2.34
C GLU A 80 22.31 12.80 2.38
N GLN A 81 21.64 13.91 2.08
CA GLN A 81 22.23 15.24 2.24
C GLN A 81 22.56 15.55 3.70
N LEU A 82 21.66 15.21 4.63
CA LEU A 82 21.91 15.39 6.07
C LEU A 82 23.05 14.50 6.57
N GLU A 83 23.15 13.27 6.07
CA GLU A 83 24.25 12.36 6.39
C GLU A 83 25.60 12.93 5.94
N ALA A 84 25.65 13.51 4.74
CA ALA A 84 26.86 14.17 4.23
C ALA A 84 27.27 15.38 5.08
N VAL A 85 26.29 16.22 5.49
CA VAL A 85 26.55 17.36 6.39
C VAL A 85 27.03 16.88 7.75
N LEU A 86 26.40 15.85 8.31
CA LEU A 86 26.82 15.28 9.58
C LEU A 86 28.25 14.76 9.48
N ALA A 87 28.59 13.97 8.46
CA ALA A 87 29.93 13.46 8.24
C ALA A 87 31.00 14.57 8.15
N ASP A 88 30.68 15.71 7.51
CA ASP A 88 31.58 16.87 7.50
C ASP A 88 31.75 17.47 8.91
N LEU A 89 30.67 17.58 9.70
CA LEU A 89 30.77 18.00 11.10
C LEU A 89 31.60 17.04 11.95
N GLU A 90 31.42 15.72 11.78
CA GLU A 90 32.21 14.70 12.48
C GLU A 90 33.70 14.80 12.14
N SER A 91 34.01 15.05 10.86
CA SER A 91 35.38 15.25 10.37
C SER A 91 36.01 16.50 10.99
N ARG A 92 35.29 17.62 11.02
CA ARG A 92 35.79 18.87 11.64
C ARG A 92 35.99 18.71 13.14
N ASP A 93 35.08 18.03 13.81
CA ASP A 93 35.18 17.75 15.24
C ASP A 93 36.43 16.92 15.57
N ASN A 94 36.63 15.81 14.86
CA ASN A 94 37.79 14.95 15.09
C ASN A 94 39.12 15.60 14.68
N ASN A 95 39.16 16.37 13.58
CA ASN A 95 40.42 16.87 13.01
C ASN A 95 40.79 18.29 13.41
N ILE A 96 39.84 19.10 13.88
CA ILE A 96 40.06 20.50 14.26
C ILE A 96 39.82 20.68 15.75
N TYR A 97 38.59 20.46 16.22
CA TYR A 97 38.24 20.78 17.60
C TYR A 97 38.95 19.87 18.59
N ARG A 98 38.86 18.54 18.42
CA ARG A 98 39.54 17.59 19.31
C ARG A 98 41.06 17.71 19.26
N VAL A 99 41.64 18.02 18.10
CA VAL A 99 43.09 18.29 18.00
C VAL A 99 43.49 19.55 18.75
N LEU A 100 42.72 20.63 18.64
CA LEU A 100 43.00 21.91 19.31
C LEU A 100 42.98 21.77 20.84
N PHE A 101 42.06 20.97 21.38
CA PHE A 101 41.88 20.74 22.82
C PHE A 101 42.57 19.46 23.31
N GLU A 102 43.45 18.85 22.51
CA GLU A 102 44.19 17.62 22.85
C GLU A 102 43.30 16.45 23.32
N ALA A 103 42.07 16.38 22.81
CA ALA A 103 41.11 15.33 23.10
C ALA A 103 41.21 14.17 22.09
N ASN A 104 40.90 12.96 22.54
CA ASN A 104 40.95 11.76 21.67
C ASN A 104 39.83 11.80 20.62
N PRO A 105 40.07 11.45 19.34
CA PRO A 105 39.02 11.38 18.33
C PRO A 105 37.98 10.29 18.66
N ILE A 106 36.73 10.52 18.27
CA ILE A 106 35.67 9.51 18.42
C ILE A 106 35.70 8.58 17.21
N ASP A 107 35.84 7.28 17.50
CA ASP A 107 35.87 6.22 16.50
C ASP A 107 34.50 6.04 15.80
N SER A 108 34.53 5.67 14.52
CA SER A 108 33.31 5.51 13.71
C SER A 108 32.41 4.38 14.22
N ASP A 109 33.00 3.35 14.83
CA ASP A 109 32.26 2.24 15.40
C ASP A 109 31.45 2.67 16.62
N VAL A 110 31.97 3.59 17.43
CA VAL A 110 31.25 4.17 18.56
C VAL A 110 30.08 5.02 18.06
N ARG A 111 30.27 5.77 16.97
CA ARG A 111 29.22 6.60 16.34
C ARG A 111 28.07 5.75 15.78
N LYS A 112 28.37 4.56 15.27
CA LYS A 112 27.40 3.64 14.67
C LYS A 112 26.89 2.54 15.62
N ALA A 113 27.41 2.49 16.85
CA ALA A 113 27.03 1.48 17.84
C ALA A 113 25.55 1.61 18.27
N GLY A 114 24.92 0.46 18.55
CA GLY A 114 23.59 0.40 19.20
C GLY A 114 22.43 -0.08 18.32
N PHE A 115 22.70 -0.54 17.09
CA PHE A 115 21.72 -1.15 16.20
C PHE A 115 21.91 -2.67 16.14
N GLY A 116 21.42 -3.39 17.15
CA GLY A 116 21.48 -4.85 17.19
C GLY A 116 20.54 -5.47 18.22
N GLY A 117 20.30 -6.79 18.07
CA GLY A 117 19.71 -7.64 19.12
C GLY A 117 18.20 -7.85 19.08
N ILE A 118 17.43 -6.99 18.41
CA ILE A 118 15.96 -7.11 18.30
C ILE A 118 15.46 -6.57 16.95
N ASN A 119 14.42 -7.18 16.39
CA ASN A 119 13.71 -6.61 15.24
C ASN A 119 12.86 -5.43 15.72
N ARG A 120 13.41 -4.21 15.65
CA ARG A 120 12.72 -2.97 16.03
C ARG A 120 11.64 -2.53 15.04
N TYR A 121 11.59 -3.17 13.87
CA TYR A 121 10.76 -2.75 12.75
C TYR A 121 9.67 -3.76 12.41
N SER A 122 9.39 -4.74 13.30
CA SER A 122 8.37 -5.78 13.09
C SER A 122 7.00 -5.19 12.77
N ASP A 123 6.66 -4.06 13.39
CA ASP A 123 5.36 -3.40 13.22
C ASP A 123 5.19 -2.75 11.84
N LEU A 124 6.30 -2.60 11.10
CA LEU A 124 6.31 -2.02 9.76
C LEU A 124 6.30 -3.11 8.67
N GLU A 125 6.36 -4.39 9.03
CA GLU A 125 6.34 -5.52 8.09
C GLU A 125 4.91 -5.89 7.66
N GLY A 126 4.77 -6.61 6.53
CA GLY A 126 3.48 -7.16 6.06
C GLY A 126 2.75 -6.34 4.99
N TYR A 127 3.34 -5.26 4.49
CA TYR A 127 2.80 -4.41 3.43
C TYR A 127 3.73 -4.36 2.21
N ASP A 128 3.18 -4.09 1.03
CA ASP A 128 3.97 -4.01 -0.22
C ASP A 128 5.09 -2.96 -0.15
N ASN A 129 4.85 -1.85 0.55
CA ASN A 129 5.81 -0.76 0.72
C ASN A 129 6.59 -0.84 2.05
N SER A 130 6.48 -1.94 2.81
CA SER A 130 7.20 -2.11 4.08
C SER A 130 8.70 -1.90 3.92
N LYS A 131 9.28 -2.39 2.83
CA LYS A 131 10.73 -2.31 2.59
C LYS A 131 11.25 -0.86 2.59
N ILE A 132 10.65 0.02 1.79
CA ILE A 132 11.11 1.42 1.69
C ILE A 132 10.90 2.18 3.00
N ILE A 133 9.81 1.89 3.71
CA ILE A 133 9.52 2.49 5.01
C ILE A 133 10.57 2.04 6.03
N ILE A 134 10.81 0.73 6.16
CA ILE A 134 11.79 0.17 7.11
C ILE A 134 13.20 0.73 6.84
N GLU A 135 13.62 0.78 5.57
CA GLU A 135 14.93 1.31 5.20
C GLU A 135 15.06 2.80 5.58
N THR A 136 14.03 3.60 5.29
CA THR A 136 13.99 5.03 5.61
C THR A 136 14.01 5.25 7.13
N THR A 137 13.19 4.53 7.89
CA THR A 137 13.16 4.61 9.36
C THR A 137 14.51 4.22 9.96
N LYS A 138 15.14 3.16 9.44
CA LYS A 138 16.47 2.74 9.90
C LYS A 138 17.53 3.82 9.66
N LYS A 139 17.53 4.47 8.49
CA LYS A 139 18.43 5.61 8.19
C LYS A 139 18.21 6.75 9.19
N ILE A 140 16.95 7.10 9.47
CA ILE A 140 16.59 8.15 10.44
C ILE A 140 17.12 7.82 11.84
N ASP A 141 16.91 6.58 12.31
CA ASP A 141 17.35 6.20 13.65
C ASP A 141 18.88 6.29 13.79
N ILE A 142 19.62 5.80 12.78
CA ILE A 142 21.09 5.86 12.74
C ILE A 142 21.56 7.32 12.80
N LEU A 143 21.01 8.17 11.92
CA LEU A 143 21.38 9.57 11.84
C LEU A 143 21.05 10.32 13.14
N THR A 144 19.91 10.03 13.75
CA THR A 144 19.50 10.61 15.05
C THR A 144 20.47 10.20 16.15
N LYS A 145 20.91 8.94 16.18
CA LYS A 145 21.89 8.47 17.15
C LYS A 145 23.24 9.16 16.98
N GLN A 146 23.73 9.28 15.74
CA GLN A 146 24.97 9.97 15.41
C GLN A 146 24.90 11.45 15.83
N LEU A 147 23.77 12.13 15.57
CA LEU A 147 23.56 13.51 16.01
C LEU A 147 23.65 13.67 17.54
N VAL A 148 23.06 12.75 18.31
CA VAL A 148 23.16 12.78 19.79
C VAL A 148 24.61 12.61 20.24
N ILE A 149 25.39 11.74 19.60
CA ILE A 149 26.81 11.54 19.91
C ILE A 149 27.61 12.80 19.56
N GLN A 150 27.38 13.38 18.38
CA GLN A 150 28.03 14.60 17.93
C GLN A 150 27.73 15.78 18.88
N SER A 151 26.49 15.94 19.33
CA SER A 151 26.12 16.96 20.32
C SER A 151 26.91 16.80 21.61
N LYS A 152 26.98 15.57 22.15
CA LYS A 152 27.75 15.30 23.37
C LYS A 152 29.25 15.54 23.21
N SER A 153 29.78 15.27 22.01
CA SER A 153 31.17 15.57 21.68
C SER A 153 31.46 17.06 21.78
N LEU A 154 30.58 17.89 21.21
CA LEU A 154 30.72 19.34 21.27
C LEU A 154 30.56 19.88 22.70
N ASP A 155 29.64 19.32 23.50
CA ASP A 155 29.49 19.67 24.93
C ASP A 155 30.76 19.31 25.74
N GLU A 156 31.49 18.26 25.35
CA GLU A 156 32.78 17.88 25.96
C GLU A 156 33.85 18.91 25.61
N ILE A 157 33.95 19.28 24.33
CA ILE A 157 34.89 20.31 23.85
C ILE A 157 34.63 21.66 24.52
N GLU A 158 33.36 22.06 24.66
CA GLU A 158 33.00 23.33 25.31
C GLU A 158 33.50 23.41 26.76
N LYS A 159 33.55 22.28 27.47
CA LYS A 159 34.07 22.25 28.85
C LYS A 159 35.60 22.33 28.93
N LEU A 160 36.29 22.08 27.82
CA LEU A 160 37.75 22.18 27.72
C LEU A 160 38.22 23.56 27.26
N ALA A 161 37.29 24.41 26.78
CA ALA A 161 37.52 25.79 26.39
C ALA A 161 37.49 26.75 27.59
#